data_AF-I6T3M4-F1
#
_entry.id   AF-I6T3M4-F1
#
_cell.length_a   1.000
_cell.length_b   1.000
_cell.length_c   1.000
_cell.angle_alpha   90.00
_cell.angle_beta   90.00
_cell.angle_gamma   90.00
#
_symmetry.space_group_name_H-M   'P 1'
#
loop_
_entity.id
_entity.type
_entity.pdbx_description
1 polymer ?
#
loop_
_entity_poly.entity_id
_entity_poly.type
_entity_poly.pdbx_seq_one_letter_code
_entity_poly.pdbx_strand_id
1 'polypeptide(L)'
;MEVIHIGTQYFQKVCTNGHQISDRSTINSDPQPEEYCEECGSKVITTCPTCRIPILGHKTIDGVITLGYITPVPQYCRHCSNPYPWTSLILESAVELLSLDEDLPDSDKLLIKTAIPDLLVDTPKTKLAEAKFKKGFSNASKLVKDSLYNLLVDVLSESVKKTIFPN
;
A
#
# COMPACT_ATOMS: atom_id res chain seq x y z
N MET A 1 -41.77 6.84 2.60
CA MET A 1 -40.93 6.95 1.38
C MET A 1 -39.50 6.74 1.82
N GLU A 2 -38.95 5.54 1.62
CA GLU A 2 -37.49 5.36 1.71
C GLU A 2 -36.88 6.08 0.52
N VAL A 3 -36.10 7.12 0.80
CA VAL A 3 -35.33 7.81 -0.24
C VAL A 3 -34.17 6.86 -0.56
N ILE A 4 -34.25 6.17 -1.70
CA ILE A 4 -33.13 5.37 -2.19
C ILE A 4 -32.09 6.38 -2.67
N HIS A 5 -31.07 6.64 -1.86
CA HIS A 5 -29.92 7.43 -2.30
C HIS A 5 -29.10 6.59 -3.28
N ILE A 6 -29.35 6.79 -4.58
CA ILE A 6 -28.48 6.29 -5.64
C ILE A 6 -27.14 7.05 -5.51
N GLY A 7 -26.04 6.41 -5.87
CA GLY A 7 -24.71 7.01 -5.77
C GLY A 7 -23.82 6.46 -6.85
N THR A 8 -22.79 7.21 -7.24
CA THR A 8 -21.88 6.82 -8.31
C THR A 8 -20.64 6.17 -7.73
N GLN A 9 -20.33 4.97 -8.22
CA GLN A 9 -19.05 4.32 -7.95
C GLN A 9 -18.03 4.74 -9.02
N TYR A 10 -16.94 5.36 -8.58
CA TYR A 10 -15.77 5.65 -9.43
C TYR A 10 -14.66 4.62 -9.22
N PHE A 11 -13.60 4.72 -10.02
CA PHE A 11 -12.46 3.83 -10.02
C PHE A 11 -11.15 4.62 -9.91
N GLN A 12 -10.10 3.94 -9.46
CA GLN A 12 -8.78 4.54 -9.32
C GLN A 12 -7.92 4.34 -10.56
N LYS A 13 -7.11 5.35 -10.86
CA LYS A 13 -5.90 5.26 -11.69
C LYS A 13 -4.70 5.34 -10.76
N VAL A 14 -3.89 4.29 -10.71
CA VAL A 14 -2.72 4.22 -9.83
C VAL A 14 -1.53 3.73 -10.64
N CYS A 15 -0.37 4.36 -10.47
CA CYS A 15 0.84 3.88 -11.13
C CYS A 15 1.36 2.59 -10.48
N THR A 16 2.17 1.80 -11.18
CA THR A 16 2.70 0.54 -10.63
C THR A 16 3.63 0.76 -9.43
N ASN A 17 4.08 2.00 -9.18
CA ASN A 17 4.82 2.38 -7.98
C ASN A 17 3.92 2.92 -6.84
N GLY A 18 2.61 3.09 -7.05
CA GLY A 18 1.64 3.40 -6.00
C GLY A 18 1.11 4.84 -5.94
N HIS A 19 1.58 5.76 -6.77
CA HIS A 19 1.03 7.13 -6.84
C HIS A 19 -0.40 7.11 -7.40
N GLN A 20 -1.34 7.69 -6.63
CA GLN A 20 -2.73 7.83 -7.04
C GLN A 20 -2.88 9.00 -8.01
N ILE A 21 -3.18 8.70 -9.27
CA ILE A 21 -3.37 9.72 -10.30
C ILE A 21 -4.80 10.27 -10.24
N SER A 22 -5.78 9.40 -9.97
CA SER A 22 -7.18 9.78 -9.80
C SER A 22 -7.92 8.73 -8.99
N ASP A 23 -8.84 9.16 -8.13
CA ASP A 23 -9.82 8.29 -7.46
C ASP A 23 -11.23 8.39 -8.05
N ARG A 24 -11.41 9.23 -9.08
CA ARG A 24 -12.70 9.58 -9.69
C ARG A 24 -12.75 9.27 -11.18
N SER A 25 -12.10 8.18 -11.60
CA SER A 25 -12.16 7.71 -12.98
C SER A 25 -13.45 6.92 -13.26
N THR A 26 -14.01 7.06 -14.46
CA THR A 26 -15.15 6.25 -14.93
C THR A 26 -14.64 5.06 -15.75
N ILE A 27 -15.41 3.96 -15.79
CA ILE A 27 -15.19 2.88 -16.77
C ILE A 27 -15.71 3.38 -18.12
N ASN A 28 -15.03 4.34 -18.75
CA ASN A 28 -15.30 4.63 -20.15
C ASN A 28 -14.60 3.55 -20.98
N SER A 29 -15.44 2.79 -21.67
CA SER A 29 -15.19 1.68 -22.58
C SER A 29 -14.25 2.05 -23.75
N ASP A 30 -13.50 1.04 -24.24
CA ASP A 30 -12.50 1.04 -25.34
C ASP A 30 -11.13 1.66 -24.98
N PRO A 31 -10.00 1.13 -25.48
CA PRO A 31 -8.71 1.21 -24.80
C PRO A 31 -8.27 2.67 -24.67
N GLN A 32 -8.24 3.15 -23.42
CA GLN A 32 -7.53 4.36 -23.09
C GLN A 32 -6.06 4.19 -23.53
N PRO A 33 -5.43 5.24 -24.10
CA PRO A 33 -4.01 5.18 -24.42
C PRO A 33 -3.22 4.76 -23.18
N GLU A 34 -2.06 4.15 -23.37
CA GLU A 34 -1.20 3.85 -22.23
C GLU A 34 -0.85 5.15 -21.50
N GLU A 35 -1.17 5.18 -20.20
CA GLU A 35 -0.87 6.29 -19.31
C GLU A 35 0.33 5.94 -18.44
N TYR A 36 1.17 6.94 -18.19
CA TYR A 36 2.35 6.84 -17.35
C TYR A 36 2.32 7.95 -16.30
N CYS A 37 2.84 7.67 -15.11
CA CYS A 37 2.87 8.61 -14.01
C CYS A 37 3.85 9.76 -14.30
N GLU A 38 3.41 11.01 -14.21
CA GLU A 38 4.28 12.18 -14.39
C GLU A 38 5.34 12.31 -13.29
N GLU A 39 5.07 11.77 -12.10
CA GLU A 39 6.01 11.85 -10.96
C GLU A 39 7.15 10.84 -11.04
N CYS A 40 6.91 9.64 -11.58
CA CYS A 40 7.89 8.54 -11.53
C CYS A 40 8.07 7.75 -12.84
N GLY A 41 7.33 8.09 -13.89
CA GLY A 41 7.39 7.42 -15.20
C GLY A 41 6.82 6.00 -15.24
N SER A 42 6.30 5.46 -14.14
CA SER A 42 5.77 4.09 -14.11
C SER A 42 4.37 4.00 -14.73
N LYS A 43 4.04 2.82 -15.27
CA LYS A 43 2.78 2.56 -15.98
C LYS A 43 1.58 2.76 -15.05
N VAL A 44 0.52 3.39 -15.55
CA VAL A 44 -0.75 3.55 -14.83
C VAL A 44 -1.67 2.35 -15.09
N ILE A 45 -2.27 1.84 -14.02
CA ILE A 45 -3.24 0.75 -14.05
C ILE A 45 -4.57 1.18 -13.42
N THR A 46 -5.65 0.65 -13.99
CA THR A 46 -7.04 0.86 -13.52
C THR A 46 -7.70 -0.42 -13.05
N THR A 47 -7.03 -1.55 -13.26
CA THR A 47 -7.50 -2.90 -12.93
C THR A 47 -6.40 -3.69 -12.26
N CYS A 48 -6.78 -4.67 -11.44
CA CYS A 48 -5.85 -5.63 -10.88
C CYS A 48 -5.10 -6.37 -12.02
N PRO A 49 -3.76 -6.43 -12.01
CA PRO A 49 -3.01 -7.15 -13.05
C PRO A 49 -3.36 -8.64 -13.11
N THR A 50 -3.68 -9.24 -11.95
CA THR A 50 -3.94 -10.67 -11.82
C THR A 50 -5.34 -11.08 -12.25
N CYS A 51 -6.38 -10.37 -11.78
CA CYS A 51 -7.78 -10.76 -12.02
C CYS A 51 -8.58 -9.78 -12.87
N ARG A 52 -7.96 -8.67 -13.31
CA ARG A 52 -8.52 -7.65 -14.19
C ARG A 52 -9.76 -6.91 -13.65
N ILE A 53 -10.12 -7.11 -12.38
CA ILE A 53 -11.16 -6.35 -11.70
C ILE A 53 -10.72 -4.89 -11.51
N PRO A 54 -11.60 -3.89 -11.80
CA PRO A 54 -11.31 -2.48 -11.56
C PRO A 54 -10.96 -2.15 -10.11
N ILE A 55 -10.03 -1.22 -9.94
CA ILE A 55 -9.60 -0.72 -8.62
C ILE A 55 -10.66 0.26 -8.12
N LEU A 56 -11.32 -0.03 -7.00
CA LEU A 56 -12.41 0.82 -6.49
C LEU A 56 -11.89 2.18 -6.06
N GLY A 57 -12.48 3.22 -6.62
CA GLY A 57 -12.23 4.61 -6.26
C GLY A 57 -13.33 5.18 -5.36
N HIS A 58 -13.46 6.49 -5.42
CA HIS A 58 -14.42 7.24 -4.64
C HIS A 58 -15.86 6.77 -4.90
N LYS A 59 -16.69 6.77 -3.85
CA LYS A 59 -18.12 6.51 -3.97
C LYS A 59 -18.89 7.73 -3.49
N THR A 60 -19.75 8.26 -4.36
CA THR A 60 -20.66 9.35 -3.98
C THR A 60 -21.98 8.79 -3.50
N ILE A 61 -22.72 9.60 -2.75
CA ILE A 61 -24.10 9.36 -2.36
C ILE A 61 -24.87 10.62 -2.76
N ASP A 62 -25.94 10.48 -3.53
CA ASP A 62 -26.70 11.63 -4.02
C ASP A 62 -27.24 12.47 -2.85
N GLY A 63 -27.00 13.77 -2.92
CA GLY A 63 -27.35 14.74 -1.88
C GLY A 63 -26.36 14.85 -0.72
N VAL A 64 -25.27 14.08 -0.71
CA VAL A 64 -24.21 14.14 0.32
C VAL A 64 -22.92 14.72 -0.25
N ILE A 65 -22.44 15.81 0.37
CA ILE A 65 -21.13 16.38 0.08
C ILE A 65 -20.15 15.88 1.14
N THR A 66 -19.09 15.19 0.72
CA THR A 66 -18.00 14.76 1.60
C THR A 66 -16.80 15.69 1.42
N LEU A 67 -16.42 16.41 2.47
CA LEU A 67 -15.25 17.29 2.48
C LEU A 67 -14.08 16.59 3.19
N GLY A 68 -12.89 16.66 2.59
CA GLY A 68 -11.64 16.18 3.21
C GLY A 68 -11.45 14.66 3.27
N TYR A 69 -12.36 13.86 2.69
CA TYR A 69 -12.15 12.41 2.59
C TYR A 69 -11.21 12.09 1.42
N ILE A 70 -10.13 11.37 1.73
CA ILE A 70 -9.17 10.85 0.76
C ILE A 70 -9.48 9.37 0.56
N THR A 71 -9.68 8.96 -0.69
CA THR A 71 -9.82 7.54 -1.03
C THR A 71 -8.43 6.89 -0.97
N PRO A 72 -8.18 5.92 -0.08
CA PRO A 72 -6.86 5.30 0.03
C PRO A 72 -6.55 4.41 -1.18
N VAL A 73 -5.27 4.32 -1.54
CA VAL A 73 -4.78 3.32 -2.50
C VAL A 73 -4.76 1.95 -1.79
N PRO A 74 -5.49 0.95 -2.30
CA PRO A 74 -5.56 -0.37 -1.66
C PRO A 74 -4.22 -1.12 -1.81
N GLN A 75 -3.81 -1.87 -0.79
CA GLN A 75 -2.58 -2.69 -0.87
C GLN A 75 -2.83 -4.07 -1.53
N TYR A 76 -4.04 -4.60 -1.36
CA TYR A 76 -4.41 -5.92 -1.88
C TYR A 76 -5.69 -5.85 -2.71
N CYS A 77 -5.79 -6.70 -3.72
CA CYS A 77 -6.98 -6.79 -4.54
C CYS A 77 -8.15 -7.35 -3.72
N ARG A 78 -9.27 -6.62 -3.69
CA ARG A 78 -10.49 -7.05 -2.98
C ARG A 78 -11.12 -8.35 -3.51
N HIS A 79 -10.76 -8.76 -4.73
CA HIS A 79 -11.38 -9.90 -5.41
C HIS A 79 -10.50 -11.14 -5.35
N CYS A 80 -9.21 -11.03 -5.71
CA CYS A 80 -8.30 -12.18 -5.74
C CYS A 80 -7.26 -12.20 -4.61
N SER A 81 -7.28 -11.22 -3.71
CA SER A 81 -6.37 -11.09 -2.56
C SER A 81 -4.88 -10.99 -2.88
N ASN A 82 -4.48 -10.95 -4.16
CA ASN A 82 -3.10 -10.72 -4.55
C ASN A 82 -2.67 -9.27 -4.23
N PRO A 83 -1.42 -9.05 -3.83
CA PRO A 83 -0.87 -7.69 -3.68
C PRO A 83 -0.92 -6.96 -5.01
N TYR A 84 -1.16 -5.64 -4.95
CA TYR A 84 -0.93 -4.79 -6.11
C TYR A 84 0.58 -4.60 -6.35
N PRO A 85 1.01 -4.15 -7.55
CA PRO A 85 2.42 -4.00 -7.87
C PRO A 85 3.22 -3.17 -6.87
N TRP A 86 2.66 -2.08 -6.36
CA TRP A 86 3.31 -1.22 -5.36
C TRP A 86 3.53 -1.95 -4.02
N THR A 87 2.59 -2.80 -3.61
CA THR A 87 2.74 -3.61 -2.39
C THR A 87 3.81 -4.68 -2.56
N SER A 88 3.87 -5.34 -3.71
CA SER A 88 4.96 -6.28 -4.03
C SER A 88 6.31 -5.57 -4.02
N LEU A 89 6.40 -4.39 -4.63
CA LEU A 89 7.63 -3.60 -4.67
C LEU A 89 8.12 -3.24 -3.26
N ILE A 90 7.23 -2.83 -2.35
CA ILE A 90 7.59 -2.57 -0.95
C ILE A 90 8.16 -3.82 -0.28
N LEU A 91 7.53 -4.99 -0.47
CA LEU A 91 7.99 -6.25 0.11
C LEU A 91 9.35 -6.68 -0.43
N GLU A 92 9.56 -6.55 -1.74
CA GLU A 92 10.81 -6.87 -2.43
C GLU A 92 11.93 -5.92 -2.02
N SER A 93 11.68 -4.60 -2.07
CA SER A 93 12.65 -3.59 -1.67
C SER A 93 13.04 -3.72 -0.19
N ALA A 94 12.11 -4.06 0.70
CA ALA A 94 12.46 -4.30 2.09
C ALA A 94 13.41 -5.49 2.27
N VAL A 95 13.22 -6.56 1.52
CA VAL A 95 14.12 -7.73 1.53
C VAL A 95 15.49 -7.35 0.96
N GLU A 96 15.53 -6.56 -0.11
CA GLU A 96 16.77 -6.08 -0.70
C GLU A 96 17.54 -5.18 0.29
N LEU A 97 16.87 -4.22 0.93
CA LEU A 97 17.47 -3.36 1.95
C LEU A 97 18.07 -4.15 3.10
N LEU A 98 17.37 -5.18 3.59
CA LEU A 98 17.91 -6.07 4.63
C LEU A 98 19.15 -6.82 4.19
N SER A 99 19.27 -7.14 2.90
CA SER A 99 20.42 -7.86 2.35
C SER A 99 21.70 -7.01 2.31
N LEU A 100 21.57 -5.67 2.37
CA LEU A 100 22.70 -4.74 2.44
C LEU A 100 23.41 -4.77 3.80
N ASP A 101 22.80 -5.39 4.82
CA ASP A 101 23.37 -5.52 6.16
C ASP A 101 24.00 -6.91 6.33
N GLU A 102 25.28 -7.02 6.01
CA GLU A 102 26.02 -8.30 6.10
C GLU A 102 26.17 -8.79 7.54
N ASP A 103 26.23 -7.88 8.51
CA ASP A 103 26.41 -8.18 9.94
C ASP A 103 25.11 -8.53 10.66
N LEU A 104 23.95 -8.18 10.10
CA LEU A 104 22.65 -8.51 10.67
C LEU A 104 22.37 -10.02 10.57
N PRO A 105 22.12 -10.72 11.69
CA PRO A 105 21.87 -12.17 11.66
C PRO A 105 20.65 -12.54 10.81
N ASP A 106 20.72 -13.68 10.12
CA ASP A 106 19.61 -14.19 9.30
C ASP A 106 18.31 -14.37 10.08
N SER A 107 18.40 -14.69 11.38
CA SER A 107 17.24 -14.76 12.27
C SER A 107 16.54 -13.40 12.41
N ASP A 108 17.30 -12.31 12.44
CA ASP A 108 16.77 -10.96 12.60
C ASP A 108 16.23 -10.43 11.26
N LYS A 109 16.93 -10.71 10.15
CA LYS A 109 16.41 -10.49 8.79
C LYS A 109 15.06 -11.19 8.59
N LEU A 110 14.94 -12.44 9.05
CA LEU A 110 13.71 -13.22 8.95
C LEU A 110 12.58 -12.63 9.82
N LEU A 111 12.89 -12.14 11.02
CA LEU A 111 11.90 -11.47 11.88
C LEU A 111 11.31 -10.24 11.19
N ILE A 112 12.15 -9.39 10.59
CA ILE A 112 11.71 -8.20 9.87
C ILE A 112 10.91 -8.60 8.63
N LYS A 113 11.48 -9.46 7.77
CA LYS A 113 10.85 -9.92 6.52
C LYS A 113 9.45 -10.49 6.74
N THR A 114 9.27 -11.30 7.77
CA THR A 114 7.98 -11.95 8.06
C THR A 114 6.99 -11.03 8.77
N ALA A 115 7.45 -9.92 9.36
CA ALA A 115 6.58 -8.96 10.00
C ALA A 115 5.92 -8.01 8.99
N ILE A 116 6.64 -7.56 7.97
CA ILE A 116 6.18 -6.48 7.06
C ILE A 116 4.79 -6.72 6.46
N PRO A 117 4.44 -7.92 5.94
CA PRO A 117 3.10 -8.14 5.39
C PRO A 117 1.97 -7.83 6.38
N ASP A 118 2.10 -8.25 7.64
CA ASP A 118 1.12 -8.00 8.71
C ASP A 118 1.22 -6.58 9.31
N LEU A 119 2.24 -5.81 8.95
CA LEU A 119 2.36 -4.38 9.29
C LEU A 119 1.68 -3.48 8.26
N LEU A 120 1.71 -3.87 6.98
CA LEU A 120 1.04 -3.16 5.88
C LEU A 120 -0.48 -3.28 5.94
N VAL A 121 -0.99 -4.28 6.66
CA VAL A 121 -2.42 -4.50 6.86
C VAL A 121 -2.72 -4.69 8.34
N ASP A 122 -3.58 -3.84 8.91
CA ASP A 122 -3.98 -3.92 10.32
C ASP A 122 -4.82 -5.19 10.56
N THR A 123 -4.17 -6.27 10.99
CA THR A 123 -4.76 -7.58 11.27
C THR A 123 -4.60 -7.95 12.76
N PRO A 124 -5.28 -9.00 13.26
CA PRO A 124 -5.02 -9.51 14.61
C PRO A 124 -3.56 -9.90 14.86
N LYS A 125 -2.76 -10.13 13.81
CA LYS A 125 -1.32 -10.44 13.90
C LYS A 125 -0.44 -9.20 13.99
N THR A 126 -0.95 -8.00 13.75
CA THR A 126 -0.14 -6.77 13.71
C THR A 126 0.65 -6.54 15.00
N LYS A 127 0.09 -6.85 16.19
CA LYS A 127 0.86 -6.74 17.45
C LYS A 127 2.03 -7.71 17.55
N LEU A 128 1.89 -8.92 17.02
CA LEU A 128 2.99 -9.85 16.90
C LEU A 128 4.02 -9.37 15.86
N ALA A 129 3.55 -8.83 14.74
CA ALA A 129 4.41 -8.28 13.69
C ALA A 129 5.22 -7.08 14.21
N GLU A 130 4.61 -6.17 14.97
CA GLU A 130 5.29 -5.05 15.64
C GLU A 130 6.42 -5.55 16.55
N ALA A 131 6.16 -6.59 17.35
CA ALA A 131 7.16 -7.17 18.25
C ALA A 131 8.31 -7.84 17.48
N LYS A 132 8.00 -8.62 16.43
CA LYS A 132 9.01 -9.25 15.57
C LYS A 132 9.87 -8.20 14.86
N PHE A 133 9.23 -7.20 14.25
CA PHE A 133 9.90 -6.13 13.55
C PHE A 133 10.85 -5.40 14.49
N LYS A 134 10.39 -4.94 15.66
CA LYS A 134 11.24 -4.28 16.66
C LYS A 134 12.46 -5.09 17.04
N LYS A 135 12.27 -6.40 17.31
CA LYS A 135 13.35 -7.29 17.74
C LYS A 135 14.44 -7.43 16.68
N GLY A 136 14.07 -7.60 15.40
CA GLY A 136 15.08 -7.67 14.34
C GLY A 136 15.65 -6.29 14.00
N PHE A 137 14.77 -5.28 13.92
CA PHE A 137 15.12 -3.91 13.54
C PHE A 137 16.09 -3.25 14.51
N SER A 138 16.03 -3.56 15.82
CA SER A 138 16.96 -2.98 16.81
C SER A 138 18.43 -3.27 16.49
N ASN A 139 18.70 -4.43 15.87
CA ASN A 139 20.06 -4.89 15.59
C ASN A 139 20.56 -4.46 14.21
N ALA A 140 19.69 -3.92 13.35
CA ALA A 140 20.07 -3.44 12.03
C ALA A 140 21.02 -2.23 12.10
N SER A 141 21.89 -2.12 11.11
CA SER A 141 22.72 -0.96 10.84
C SER A 141 21.88 0.30 10.67
N LYS A 142 22.50 1.46 10.90
CA LYS A 142 21.82 2.76 10.74
C LYS A 142 21.29 2.93 9.31
N LEU A 143 22.08 2.53 8.30
CA LEU A 143 21.68 2.63 6.90
C LEU A 143 20.37 1.88 6.63
N VAL A 144 20.29 0.60 7.05
CA VAL A 144 19.07 -0.19 6.84
C VAL A 144 17.90 0.35 7.65
N LYS A 145 18.13 0.84 8.87
CA LYS A 145 17.08 1.49 9.67
C LYS A 145 16.47 2.70 8.96
N ASP A 146 17.32 3.61 8.48
CA ASP A 146 16.89 4.84 7.81
C ASP A 146 16.18 4.51 6.48
N SER A 147 16.70 3.55 5.70
CA SER A 147 16.09 3.12 4.45
C SER A 147 14.73 2.44 4.65
N LEU A 148 14.60 1.54 5.63
CA LEU A 148 13.32 0.89 5.95
C LEU A 148 12.29 1.88 6.49
N TYR A 149 12.71 2.88 7.26
CA TYR A 149 11.83 3.97 7.70
C TYR A 149 11.25 4.71 6.50
N ASN A 150 12.11 5.20 5.60
CA ASN A 150 11.68 5.95 4.42
C ASN A 150 10.80 5.13 3.48
N LEU A 151 11.05 3.82 3.37
CA LEU A 151 10.23 2.93 2.55
C LEU A 151 8.81 2.71 3.12
N LEU A 152 8.67 2.68 4.45
CA LEU A 152 7.44 2.22 5.11
C LEU A 152 6.58 3.35 5.70
N VAL A 153 7.13 4.54 5.95
CA VAL A 153 6.44 5.61 6.70
C VAL A 153 5.15 6.13 6.04
N ASP A 154 5.04 6.08 4.72
CA ASP A 154 3.86 6.59 4.02
C ASP A 154 2.76 5.54 3.84
N VAL A 155 3.08 4.26 4.08
CA VAL A 155 2.17 3.13 3.86
C VAL A 155 1.69 2.47 5.15
N LEU A 156 2.41 2.67 6.26
CA LEU A 156 2.02 2.14 7.56
C LEU A 156 0.97 3.02 8.25
N SER A 157 0.06 2.38 8.98
CA SER A 157 -0.92 3.09 9.81
C SER A 157 -0.21 3.92 10.88
N GLU A 158 -0.81 5.06 11.27
CA GLU A 158 -0.28 5.92 12.33
C GLU A 158 0.01 5.16 13.64
N SER A 159 -0.81 4.15 13.93
CA SER A 159 -0.64 3.32 15.13
C SER A 159 0.61 2.43 15.06
N VAL A 160 0.87 1.84 13.90
CA VAL A 160 2.05 1.00 13.66
C VAL A 160 3.31 1.85 13.68
N LYS A 161 3.31 3.00 12.99
CA LYS A 161 4.46 3.93 12.94
C LYS A 161 4.94 4.34 14.32
N LYS A 162 4.02 4.86 15.14
CA LYS A 162 4.29 5.26 16.54
C LYS A 162 4.85 4.11 17.38
N THR A 163 4.49 2.89 17.02
CA THR A 163 4.96 1.70 17.73
C THR A 163 6.36 1.32 17.29
N ILE A 164 6.62 1.12 15.99
CA ILE A 164 7.86 0.49 15.48
C ILE A 164 8.99 1.49 15.19
N PHE A 165 8.66 2.75 14.94
CA PHE A 165 9.64 3.84 14.76
C PHE A 165 9.48 4.86 15.88
N PRO A 166 9.80 4.50 17.13
CA PRO A 166 9.76 5.46 18.23
C PRO A 166 10.91 6.45 18.07
N ASN A 167 10.63 7.57 17.40
CA ASN A 167 11.31 8.85 17.50
C ASN A 167 10.25 9.95 17.57
#